data_AF-A0A5M3XA76-F1
#
_entry.id   AF-A0A5M3XA76-F1
#
_cell.length_a   1.000
_cell.length_b   1.000
_cell.length_c   1.000
_cell.angle_alpha   90.00
_cell.angle_beta   90.00
_cell.angle_gamma   90.00
#
_symmetry.space_group_name_H-M   'P 1'
#
loop_
_entity.id
_entity.type
_entity.pdbx_description
1 polymer ?
#
loop_
_entity_poly.entity_id
_entity_poly.type
_entity_poly.pdbx_seq_one_letter_code
_entity_poly.pdbx_strand_id
1 'polypeptide(L)'
;MTRGIDHLVAGLARDPGPGLTPGSRELLDEITRLPAAVPAVRTPAAAPPTRLPTLVHAAQIPAIVPATRIRKRRMWALLPASFAVVLAWALTAPAQAALDIRREGDFFMVVVKNPHADPRVYSSELRSVGLPIRIVTEPVSPSRVGTFTTAPDPVPDATSSSTPTGDNSDLPWQGDPGPISGIEPLESCAAHQPCVLGVRILATATAQTVIRLGRPARPGEIYRSTARLDMPGELLHCVPFVNRTVSEVRSLVARKGIGTVKWVYRAGNRELNPPPASWFVHEGWPYSADTVLFYVGPTKTEAVDTC
;
A
#
# COMPACT_ATOMS: atom_id res chain seq x y z
N MET A 1 50.94 11.32 -5.15
CA MET A 1 49.82 10.35 -5.22
C MET A 1 48.68 10.90 -4.37
N THR A 2 47.42 10.63 -4.72
CA THR A 2 46.16 11.13 -4.09
C THR A 2 45.64 12.53 -4.46
N ARG A 3 45.50 12.85 -5.76
CA ARG A 3 44.55 13.89 -6.24
C ARG A 3 43.50 13.35 -7.22
N GLY A 4 43.55 12.05 -7.51
CA GLY A 4 42.67 11.40 -8.49
C GLY A 4 41.35 10.89 -7.92
N ILE A 5 41.21 10.74 -6.60
CA ILE A 5 40.03 10.10 -5.99
C ILE A 5 38.95 11.14 -5.65
N ASP A 6 39.34 12.36 -5.27
CA ASP A 6 38.39 13.40 -4.83
C ASP A 6 37.43 13.84 -5.93
N HIS A 7 37.85 13.80 -7.20
CA HIS A 7 36.96 14.14 -8.34
C HIS A 7 35.93 13.04 -8.64
N LEU A 8 36.21 11.77 -8.29
CA LEU A 8 35.28 10.66 -8.48
C LEU A 8 34.24 10.61 -7.35
N VAL A 9 34.61 11.04 -6.14
CA VAL A 9 33.68 11.14 -5.00
C VAL A 9 32.76 12.35 -5.14
N ALA A 10 33.23 13.46 -5.70
CA ALA A 10 32.40 14.66 -5.95
C ALA A 10 31.26 14.43 -6.97
N GLY A 11 31.32 13.38 -7.79
CA GLY A 11 30.29 13.04 -8.78
C GLY A 11 29.19 12.09 -8.28
N LEU A 12 29.40 11.40 -7.16
CA LEU A 12 28.50 10.34 -6.67
C LEU A 12 27.51 10.79 -5.59
N ALA A 13 27.65 12.02 -5.08
CA ALA A 13 26.72 12.63 -4.13
C ALA A 13 25.91 13.74 -4.80
N ARG A 14 25.16 13.41 -5.85
CA ARG A 14 23.94 14.15 -6.15
C ARG A 14 22.80 13.44 -5.45
N ASP A 15 22.29 14.09 -4.43
CA ASP A 15 21.11 13.73 -3.65
C ASP A 15 20.02 13.12 -4.56
N PRO A 16 19.76 11.81 -4.47
CA PRO A 16 18.67 11.21 -5.20
C PRO A 16 17.42 11.67 -4.46
N GLY A 17 16.83 12.76 -4.92
CA GLY A 17 15.55 13.24 -4.38
C GLY A 17 14.52 12.11 -4.26
N PRO A 18 13.43 12.32 -3.50
CA PRO A 18 12.53 11.25 -3.09
C PRO A 18 12.02 10.43 -4.29
N GLY A 19 12.57 9.22 -4.45
CA GLY A 19 12.24 8.33 -5.55
C GLY A 19 13.34 7.30 -5.82
N LEU A 20 12.94 6.10 -6.23
CA LEU A 20 13.86 5.10 -6.76
C LEU A 20 14.50 5.63 -8.05
N THR A 21 15.84 5.70 -8.08
CA THR A 21 16.57 6.06 -9.31
C THR A 21 16.24 5.04 -10.42
N PRO A 22 16.40 5.40 -11.71
CA PRO A 22 16.21 4.45 -12.80
C PRO A 22 16.98 3.14 -12.61
N GLY A 23 18.23 3.21 -12.13
CA GLY A 23 19.03 2.02 -11.82
C GLY A 23 18.48 1.20 -10.64
N SER A 24 17.90 1.86 -9.63
CA SER A 24 17.24 1.16 -8.52
C SER A 24 15.96 0.43 -8.96
N ARG A 25 15.24 0.97 -9.95
CA ARG A 25 14.07 0.29 -10.55
C ARG A 25 14.49 -0.92 -11.38
N GLU A 26 15.54 -0.77 -12.18
CA GLU A 26 16.08 -1.87 -13.00
C GLU A 26 16.60 -3.02 -12.13
N LEU A 27 17.30 -2.72 -11.04
CA LEU A 27 17.76 -3.72 -10.07
C LEU A 27 16.60 -4.42 -9.35
N LEU A 28 15.54 -3.69 -8.99
CA LEU A 28 14.34 -4.28 -8.37
C LEU A 28 13.62 -5.24 -9.35
N ASP A 29 13.55 -4.87 -10.62
CA ASP A 29 12.96 -5.70 -11.68
C ASP A 29 13.82 -6.94 -11.96
N GLU A 30 15.16 -6.83 -11.87
CA GLU A 30 16.08 -7.98 -11.96
C GLU A 30 15.91 -8.95 -10.79
N ILE A 31 15.85 -8.45 -9.54
CA ILE A 31 15.67 -9.29 -8.35
C ILE A 31 14.33 -10.02 -8.37
N THR A 32 13.27 -9.36 -8.84
CA THR A 32 11.92 -9.95 -8.91
C THR A 32 11.74 -10.93 -10.06
N ARG A 33 12.57 -10.86 -11.10
CA ARG A 33 12.60 -11.86 -12.20
C ARG A 33 13.36 -13.13 -11.86
N LEU A 34 14.23 -13.12 -10.84
CA LEU A 34 14.90 -14.33 -10.40
C LEU A 34 13.87 -15.26 -9.75
N PRO A 35 13.63 -16.47 -10.30
CA PRO A 35 12.72 -17.42 -9.67
C PRO A 35 13.25 -17.75 -8.29
N ALA A 36 12.42 -17.55 -7.26
CA ALA A 36 12.75 -17.92 -5.89
C ALA A 36 13.23 -19.37 -5.88
N ALA A 37 14.47 -19.59 -5.42
CA ALA A 37 15.03 -20.92 -5.30
C ALA A 37 14.08 -21.77 -4.45
N VAL A 38 13.41 -22.73 -5.09
CA VAL A 38 12.50 -23.65 -4.43
C VAL A 38 13.33 -24.41 -3.38
N PRO A 39 13.02 -24.30 -2.08
CA PRO A 39 13.73 -25.08 -1.08
C PRO A 39 13.53 -26.55 -1.41
N ALA A 40 14.64 -27.27 -1.60
CA ALA A 40 14.63 -28.69 -1.88
C ALA A 40 13.89 -29.41 -0.75
N VAL A 41 12.69 -29.92 -1.06
CA VAL A 41 11.92 -30.78 -0.17
C VAL A 41 12.75 -32.04 0.06
N ARG A 42 13.40 -32.12 1.22
CA ARG A 42 14.01 -33.36 1.69
C ARG A 42 12.90 -34.38 1.91
N THR A 43 12.81 -35.33 1.01
CA THR A 43 11.94 -36.50 1.13
C THR A 43 12.36 -37.26 2.39
N PRO A 44 11.47 -37.46 3.38
CA PRO A 44 11.79 -38.27 4.54
C PRO A 44 11.97 -39.73 4.09
N ALA A 45 13.12 -40.30 4.42
CA ALA A 45 13.43 -41.70 4.16
C ALA A 45 12.40 -42.61 4.86
N ALA A 46 11.86 -43.56 4.11
CA ALA A 46 10.86 -44.51 4.55
C ALA A 46 11.36 -45.33 5.75
N ALA A 47 10.55 -45.37 6.81
CA ALA A 47 10.74 -46.26 7.95
C ALA A 47 10.47 -47.73 7.51
N PRO A 48 11.22 -48.71 8.04
CA PRO A 48 10.99 -50.12 7.74
C PRO A 48 9.70 -50.64 8.41
N PRO A 49 9.00 -51.62 7.81
CA PRO A 49 7.73 -52.12 8.33
C PRO A 49 7.91 -52.99 9.58
N THR A 50 7.18 -52.64 10.63
CA THR A 50 6.98 -53.43 11.85
C THR A 50 6.11 -54.64 11.52
N ARG A 51 6.70 -55.85 11.58
CA ARG A 51 5.96 -57.12 11.50
C ARG A 51 5.41 -57.50 12.88
N LEU A 52 4.09 -57.71 12.96
CA LEU A 52 3.42 -58.36 14.08
C LEU A 52 3.66 -59.87 14.03
N PRO A 53 3.93 -60.56 15.16
CA PRO A 53 3.97 -62.01 15.19
C PRO A 53 2.60 -62.61 15.54
N THR A 54 2.19 -63.58 14.73
CA THR A 54 1.04 -64.47 14.94
C THR A 54 1.41 -65.57 15.94
N LEU A 55 0.50 -65.83 16.88
CA LEU A 55 0.53 -66.92 17.85
C LEU A 55 0.43 -68.30 17.17
N VAL A 56 1.38 -69.21 17.45
CA VAL A 56 1.19 -70.66 17.33
C VAL A 56 1.87 -71.36 18.52
N HIS A 57 1.09 -72.21 19.20
CA HIS A 57 1.50 -73.12 20.29
C HIS A 57 2.35 -74.29 19.76
N ALA A 58 3.39 -74.70 20.50
CA ALA A 58 3.64 -76.11 20.88
C ALA A 58 4.95 -76.31 21.72
N ALA A 59 4.76 -76.90 22.90
CA ALA A 59 5.54 -78.00 23.52
C ALA A 59 7.08 -77.92 23.82
N GLN A 60 7.36 -78.05 25.14
CA GLN A 60 8.30 -78.97 25.81
C GLN A 60 9.78 -78.62 26.16
N ILE A 61 9.98 -78.32 27.47
CA ILE A 61 10.96 -78.77 28.52
C ILE A 61 12.53 -78.68 28.30
N PRO A 62 13.39 -78.87 29.34
CA PRO A 62 14.09 -77.83 30.12
C PRO A 62 15.65 -77.85 30.00
N ALA A 63 16.33 -76.78 30.43
CA ALA A 63 17.72 -76.87 30.92
C ALA A 63 18.11 -75.69 31.83
N ILE A 64 19.09 -75.96 32.68
CA ILE A 64 19.44 -75.37 33.97
C ILE A 64 20.75 -74.55 33.84
N VAL A 65 20.77 -73.29 34.36
CA VAL A 65 21.91 -72.54 34.99
C VAL A 65 23.11 -72.16 34.05
N PRO A 66 23.99 -71.14 34.32
CA PRO A 66 24.14 -70.24 35.49
C PRO A 66 24.11 -68.73 35.22
N ALA A 67 24.01 -68.00 36.33
CA ALA A 67 24.28 -66.60 36.49
C ALA A 67 25.71 -66.19 36.08
N THR A 68 25.83 -65.07 35.36
CA THR A 68 27.01 -64.21 35.41
C THR A 68 26.59 -62.77 35.62
N ARG A 69 26.87 -62.27 36.82
CA ARG A 69 26.87 -60.85 37.18
C ARG A 69 27.87 -60.10 36.30
N ILE A 70 27.41 -59.16 35.47
CA ILE A 70 28.27 -58.09 34.98
C ILE A 70 27.84 -56.78 35.64
N ARG A 71 28.56 -56.50 36.71
CA ARG A 71 28.67 -55.21 37.39
C ARG A 71 29.65 -54.36 36.57
N LYS A 72 29.36 -53.05 36.45
CA LYS A 72 30.18 -51.91 35.96
C LYS A 72 29.56 -51.30 34.69
N ARG A 73 29.37 -50.00 34.56
CA ARG A 73 29.72 -48.85 35.40
C ARG A 73 28.77 -47.73 35.00
N ARG A 74 28.28 -46.98 36.00
CA ARG A 74 27.75 -45.63 35.82
C ARG A 74 28.74 -44.82 34.99
N MET A 75 28.32 -44.30 33.85
CA MET A 75 28.86 -43.07 33.32
C MET A 75 27.68 -42.19 32.96
N TRP A 76 27.42 -41.27 33.86
CA TRP A 76 26.57 -40.12 33.63
C TRP A 76 27.20 -39.33 32.49
N ALA A 77 26.58 -39.36 31.31
CA ALA A 77 26.75 -38.29 30.34
C ALA A 77 25.60 -37.32 30.56
N LEU A 78 25.82 -36.37 31.46
CA LEU A 78 25.06 -35.13 31.52
C LEU A 78 25.34 -34.38 30.21
N LEU A 79 24.51 -34.62 29.19
CA LEU A 79 24.37 -33.67 28.10
C LEU A 79 23.57 -32.49 28.66
N PRO A 80 24.12 -31.27 28.74
CA PRO A 80 23.34 -30.11 29.11
C PRO A 80 22.27 -29.88 28.04
N ALA A 81 21.02 -30.16 28.40
CA ALA A 81 19.82 -29.88 27.63
C ALA A 81 19.54 -28.36 27.59
N SER A 82 20.49 -27.56 27.12
CA SER A 82 20.49 -26.10 27.28
C SER A 82 20.64 -25.32 25.97
N PHE A 83 20.62 -25.97 24.80
CA PHE A 83 20.86 -25.30 23.51
C PHE A 83 19.74 -25.41 22.46
N ALA A 84 18.53 -25.82 22.86
CA ALA A 84 17.39 -25.96 21.95
C ALA A 84 16.28 -24.89 22.12
N VAL A 85 16.46 -23.87 22.98
CA VAL A 85 15.41 -22.86 23.25
C VAL A 85 15.63 -21.52 22.52
N VAL A 86 16.84 -21.24 22.03
CA VAL A 86 17.15 -19.93 21.40
C VAL A 86 16.85 -19.89 19.90
N LEU A 87 16.73 -21.04 19.22
CA LEU A 87 16.46 -21.09 17.76
C LEU A 87 14.96 -21.04 17.40
N ALA A 88 14.04 -21.16 18.36
CA ALA A 88 12.60 -21.11 18.08
C ALA A 88 12.05 -19.68 17.95
N TRP A 89 12.68 -18.69 18.60
CA TRP A 89 12.19 -17.30 18.60
C TRP A 89 12.54 -16.51 17.32
N ALA A 90 13.55 -16.93 16.56
CA ALA A 90 13.96 -16.27 15.32
C ALA A 90 13.10 -16.67 14.10
N LEU A 91 12.28 -17.73 14.21
CA LEU A 91 11.45 -18.25 13.11
C LEU A 91 10.00 -17.74 13.13
N THR A 92 9.64 -16.92 14.12
CA THR A 92 8.32 -16.28 14.22
C THR A 92 8.46 -14.77 14.33
N ALA A 93 9.38 -14.17 13.58
CA ALA A 93 9.33 -12.72 13.38
C ALA A 93 7.94 -12.41 12.83
N PRO A 94 7.11 -11.62 13.55
CA PRO A 94 5.77 -11.32 13.08
C PRO A 94 5.90 -10.69 11.71
N ALA A 95 5.06 -11.14 10.77
CA ALA A 95 4.92 -10.48 9.47
C ALA A 95 4.89 -8.97 9.71
N GLN A 96 5.72 -8.21 8.98
CA GLN A 96 5.84 -6.77 9.16
C GLN A 96 4.45 -6.15 9.22
N ALA A 97 4.12 -5.51 10.35
CA ALA A 97 2.79 -4.97 10.59
C ALA A 97 2.43 -3.96 9.48
N ALA A 98 1.23 -4.08 8.92
CA ALA A 98 0.76 -3.20 7.87
C ALA A 98 0.38 -1.82 8.42
N LEU A 99 -0.01 -1.77 9.69
CA LEU A 99 -0.37 -0.58 10.46
C LEU A 99 0.54 -0.43 11.70
N ASP A 100 0.86 0.81 12.05
CA ASP A 100 1.36 1.20 13.37
C ASP A 100 0.18 1.78 14.14
N ILE A 101 -0.28 1.06 15.15
CA ILE A 101 -1.46 1.39 15.95
C ILE A 101 -0.99 1.77 17.34
N ARG A 102 -1.25 3.01 17.75
CA ARG A 102 -0.90 3.52 19.07
C ARG A 102 -2.12 4.07 19.76
N ARG A 103 -2.26 3.82 21.06
CA ARG A 103 -3.34 4.41 21.86
C ARG A 103 -2.84 5.71 22.48
N GLU A 104 -3.57 6.80 22.23
CA GLU A 104 -3.32 8.14 22.79
C GLU A 104 -4.60 8.65 23.44
N GLY A 105 -4.67 8.53 24.77
CA GLY A 105 -5.87 8.85 25.54
C GLY A 105 -7.09 8.05 25.09
N ASP A 106 -8.12 8.76 24.63
CA ASP A 106 -9.37 8.18 24.13
C ASP A 106 -9.34 7.83 22.65
N PHE A 107 -8.18 7.90 22.01
CA PHE A 107 -8.03 7.66 20.58
C PHE A 107 -6.99 6.58 20.27
N PHE A 108 -7.15 5.96 19.12
CA PHE A 108 -6.10 5.23 18.43
C PHE A 108 -5.57 6.07 17.28
N MET A 109 -4.26 6.21 17.22
CA MET A 109 -3.51 6.74 16.09
C MET A 109 -3.10 5.56 15.23
N VAL A 110 -3.62 5.49 14.01
CA VAL A 110 -3.36 4.41 13.06
C VAL A 110 -2.59 4.97 11.89
N VAL A 111 -1.34 4.53 11.72
CA VAL A 111 -0.47 4.93 10.61
C VAL A 111 -0.26 3.76 9.67
N VAL A 112 -0.50 3.94 8.37
CA VAL A 112 -0.21 2.91 7.37
C VAL A 112 1.31 2.82 7.17
N LYS A 113 1.88 1.67 7.52
CA LYS A 113 3.31 1.36 7.30
C LYS A 113 3.57 0.71 5.95
N ASN A 114 2.61 -0.09 5.47
CA ASN A 114 2.69 -0.73 4.18
C ASN A 114 1.37 -0.53 3.41
N PRO A 115 1.28 0.41 2.44
CA PRO A 115 0.07 0.65 1.65
C PRO A 115 -0.23 -0.44 0.60
N HIS A 116 0.63 -1.46 0.49
CA HIS A 116 0.49 -2.58 -0.45
C HIS A 116 0.15 -3.91 0.24
N ALA A 117 -0.12 -3.91 1.55
CA ALA A 117 -0.52 -5.12 2.26
C ALA A 117 -1.88 -5.65 1.76
N ASP A 118 -2.13 -6.95 1.94
CA ASP A 118 -3.45 -7.51 1.67
C ASP A 118 -4.50 -6.77 2.53
N PRO A 119 -5.61 -6.27 1.96
CA PRO A 119 -6.60 -5.50 2.71
C PRO A 119 -7.15 -6.18 3.97
N ARG A 120 -7.12 -7.52 3.99
CA ARG A 120 -7.53 -8.33 5.15
C ARG A 120 -6.58 -8.17 6.34
N VAL A 121 -5.30 -7.92 6.09
CA VAL A 121 -4.28 -7.69 7.13
C VAL A 121 -4.62 -6.42 7.91
N TYR A 122 -4.91 -5.30 7.24
CA TYR A 122 -5.31 -4.05 7.91
C TYR A 122 -6.50 -4.26 8.85
N SER A 123 -7.54 -4.94 8.35
CA SER A 123 -8.76 -5.19 9.12
C SER A 123 -8.50 -6.17 10.28
N SER A 124 -7.57 -7.12 10.12
CA SER A 124 -7.16 -8.04 11.19
C SER A 124 -6.41 -7.31 12.30
N GLU A 125 -5.48 -6.43 11.94
CA GLU A 125 -4.69 -5.64 12.90
C GLU A 125 -5.58 -4.68 13.70
N LEU A 126 -6.51 -3.97 13.05
CA LEU A 126 -7.48 -3.11 13.75
C LEU A 126 -8.39 -3.91 14.69
N ARG A 127 -8.89 -5.06 14.26
CA ARG A 127 -9.70 -5.92 15.14
C ARG A 127 -8.92 -6.45 16.34
N SER A 128 -7.61 -6.68 16.20
CA SER A 128 -6.77 -7.16 17.29
C SER A 128 -6.67 -6.17 18.46
N VAL A 129 -6.93 -4.88 18.20
CA VAL A 129 -7.01 -3.81 19.23
C VAL A 129 -8.44 -3.41 19.59
N GLY A 130 -9.45 -4.19 19.16
CA GLY A 130 -10.85 -3.95 19.49
C GLY A 130 -11.56 -2.90 18.61
N LEU A 131 -10.95 -2.47 17.49
CA LEU A 131 -11.59 -1.55 16.55
C LEU A 131 -12.39 -2.33 15.49
N PRO A 132 -13.73 -2.21 15.44
CA PRO A 132 -14.58 -2.92 14.47
C PRO A 132 -14.59 -2.23 13.09
N ILE A 133 -13.42 -1.80 12.61
CA ILE A 133 -13.27 -1.00 11.40
C ILE A 133 -12.81 -1.88 10.25
N ARG A 134 -13.38 -1.66 9.07
CA ARG A 134 -12.97 -2.33 7.84
C ARG A 134 -12.22 -1.35 6.95
N ILE A 135 -10.98 -1.69 6.60
CA ILE A 135 -10.24 -0.97 5.57
C ILE A 135 -10.46 -1.67 4.23
N VAL A 136 -10.89 -0.92 3.23
CA VAL A 136 -10.97 -1.35 1.82
C VAL A 136 -9.99 -0.55 1.00
N THR A 137 -9.40 -1.15 -0.02
CA THR A 137 -8.41 -0.46 -0.88
C THR A 137 -8.97 -0.12 -2.25
N GLU A 138 -8.63 1.04 -2.79
CA GLU A 138 -9.13 1.55 -4.07
C GLU A 138 -8.01 2.01 -5.00
N PRO A 139 -8.14 1.83 -6.32
CA PRO A 139 -7.18 2.40 -7.24
C PRO A 139 -7.21 3.93 -7.18
N VAL A 140 -6.06 4.56 -6.99
CA VAL A 140 -5.94 6.02 -6.94
C VAL A 140 -4.76 6.50 -7.79
N SER A 141 -4.73 7.79 -8.10
CA SER A 141 -3.61 8.38 -8.82
C SER A 141 -2.29 8.29 -8.01
N PRO A 142 -1.12 8.37 -8.65
CA PRO A 142 0.15 8.15 -7.97
C PRO A 142 0.37 9.03 -6.74
N SER A 143 -0.03 10.31 -6.78
CA SER A 143 0.10 11.23 -5.63
C SER A 143 -0.82 10.89 -4.45
N ARG A 144 -1.83 10.03 -4.66
CA ARG A 144 -2.84 9.64 -3.66
C ARG A 144 -2.59 8.27 -3.06
N VAL A 145 -1.58 7.52 -3.51
CA VAL A 145 -1.29 6.19 -2.95
C VAL A 145 -1.02 6.30 -1.45
N GLY A 146 -1.66 5.41 -0.67
CA GLY A 146 -1.60 5.38 0.78
C GLY A 146 -2.51 6.40 1.48
N THR A 147 -3.10 7.37 0.75
CA THR A 147 -4.00 8.34 1.37
C THR A 147 -5.34 7.70 1.71
N PHE A 148 -5.96 8.17 2.78
CA PHE A 148 -7.32 7.77 3.14
C PHE A 148 -8.32 8.69 2.46
N THR A 149 -9.40 8.11 1.94
CA THR A 149 -10.55 8.86 1.45
C THR A 149 -11.76 8.50 2.32
N THR A 150 -12.28 9.48 3.04
CA THR A 150 -13.59 9.39 3.66
C THR A 150 -14.62 9.69 2.59
N ALA A 151 -15.10 8.66 1.89
CA ALA A 151 -16.38 8.79 1.23
C ALA A 151 -17.43 8.76 2.35
N PRO A 152 -18.29 9.78 2.51
CA PRO A 152 -19.52 9.57 3.25
C PRO A 152 -20.24 8.44 2.50
N ASP A 153 -20.38 7.27 3.15
CA ASP A 153 -21.36 6.32 2.65
C ASP A 153 -22.71 7.06 2.66
N PRO A 154 -23.49 7.05 1.57
CA PRO A 154 -24.84 7.58 1.62
C PRO A 154 -25.57 6.76 2.67
N VAL A 155 -25.80 7.37 3.84
CA VAL A 155 -26.70 6.82 4.85
C VAL A 155 -28.05 6.68 4.14
N PRO A 156 -28.61 5.46 4.04
CA PRO A 156 -29.81 5.24 3.23
C PRO A 156 -31.07 6.03 3.67
N ASP A 157 -31.00 6.81 4.76
CA ASP A 157 -32.18 7.42 5.40
C ASP A 157 -32.00 8.92 5.77
N ALA A 158 -31.29 9.71 4.97
CA ALA A 158 -31.30 11.17 5.14
C ALA A 158 -31.96 11.86 3.94
N THR A 159 -33.27 12.06 4.06
CA THR A 159 -34.08 12.99 3.28
C THR A 159 -33.56 14.41 3.51
N SER A 160 -32.47 14.80 2.87
CA SER A 160 -31.93 16.16 2.94
C SER A 160 -31.39 16.53 1.57
N SER A 161 -32.27 17.15 0.79
CA SER A 161 -31.90 17.87 -0.42
C SER A 161 -31.18 19.15 -0.02
N SER A 162 -29.86 19.10 0.10
CA SER A 162 -29.02 20.28 -0.03
C SER A 162 -28.34 20.23 -1.40
N THR A 163 -28.82 21.09 -2.29
CA THR A 163 -28.20 21.38 -3.58
C THR A 163 -26.79 21.95 -3.34
N PRO A 164 -25.70 21.39 -3.90
CA PRO A 164 -24.39 21.99 -3.79
C PRO A 164 -24.30 23.16 -4.78
N THR A 165 -24.48 24.38 -4.28
CA THR A 165 -24.16 25.60 -5.03
C THR A 165 -22.64 25.76 -5.04
N GLY A 166 -22.07 25.92 -6.24
CA GLY A 166 -20.64 25.85 -6.45
C GLY A 166 -19.84 26.92 -5.70
N ASP A 167 -18.90 26.46 -4.88
CA ASP A 167 -17.50 26.87 -4.85
C ASP A 167 -16.76 25.85 -3.95
N ASN A 168 -16.16 24.83 -4.56
CA ASN A 168 -15.50 23.72 -3.84
C ASN A 168 -13.97 23.94 -3.74
N SER A 169 -13.55 25.20 -3.65
CA SER A 169 -12.14 25.58 -3.57
C SER A 169 -11.61 25.62 -2.13
N ASP A 170 -12.47 25.69 -1.12
CA ASP A 170 -12.12 25.80 0.30
C ASP A 170 -13.02 24.88 1.14
N LEU A 171 -12.71 23.59 1.21
CA LEU A 171 -13.34 22.68 2.19
C LEU A 171 -12.34 22.28 3.29
N PRO A 172 -12.11 23.11 4.32
CA PRO A 172 -11.82 22.57 5.63
C PRO A 172 -13.09 21.85 6.11
N TRP A 173 -12.97 20.54 6.36
CA TRP A 173 -14.00 19.72 6.97
C TRP A 173 -14.62 20.40 8.22
N GLN A 174 -15.79 21.02 8.05
CA GLN A 174 -16.67 21.50 9.12
C GLN A 174 -18.08 20.92 8.89
N GLY A 175 -18.16 19.59 8.85
CA GLY A 175 -19.42 18.90 9.12
C GLY A 175 -19.51 18.64 10.62
N ASP A 176 -20.71 18.74 11.19
CA ASP A 176 -20.96 18.35 12.58
C ASP A 176 -20.30 17.00 12.89
N PRO A 177 -19.62 16.86 14.04
CA PRO A 177 -18.98 15.63 14.45
C PRO A 177 -20.02 14.54 14.62
N GLY A 178 -20.28 13.77 13.56
CA GLY A 178 -20.86 12.44 13.71
C GLY A 178 -19.99 11.59 14.66
N PRO A 179 -20.44 10.39 15.06
CA PRO A 179 -19.68 9.51 15.95
C PRO A 179 -18.28 9.13 15.41
N ILE A 180 -17.98 9.48 14.16
CA ILE A 180 -16.65 9.44 13.55
C ILE A 180 -16.07 10.86 13.56
N SER A 181 -15.89 11.41 14.76
CA SER A 181 -15.01 12.56 14.94
C SER A 181 -13.58 12.04 14.94
N GLY A 182 -12.75 12.60 14.07
CA GLY A 182 -11.31 12.48 14.26
C GLY A 182 -10.54 11.65 13.26
N ILE A 183 -11.04 11.34 12.06
CA ILE A 183 -10.12 11.00 10.95
C ILE A 183 -9.43 12.30 10.52
N GLU A 184 -8.51 12.74 11.36
CA GLU A 184 -7.65 13.89 11.12
C GLU A 184 -6.35 13.35 10.53
N PRO A 185 -5.87 13.92 9.41
CA PRO A 185 -4.48 13.76 9.04
C PRO A 185 -3.61 14.13 10.23
N LEU A 186 -2.59 13.32 10.51
CA LEU A 186 -1.68 13.55 11.64
C LEU A 186 -0.99 14.93 11.60
N GLU A 187 -0.96 15.57 10.43
CA GLU A 187 -0.55 16.97 10.24
C GLU A 187 -1.39 17.63 9.14
N SER A 188 -1.73 18.91 9.29
CA SER A 188 -2.35 19.69 8.22
C SER A 188 -1.39 19.78 7.05
N CYS A 189 -1.67 19.05 5.99
CA CYS A 189 -0.81 19.07 4.82
C CYS A 189 -0.92 20.44 4.18
N ALA A 190 0.22 21.12 4.04
CA ALA A 190 0.29 22.22 3.09
C ALA A 190 -0.22 21.71 1.73
N ALA A 191 -0.91 22.56 0.97
CA ALA A 191 -1.56 22.22 -0.30
C ALA A 191 -0.64 21.55 -1.35
N HIS A 192 0.67 21.48 -1.10
CA HIS A 192 1.71 20.98 -2.00
C HIS A 192 2.47 19.76 -1.48
N GLN A 193 2.01 19.05 -0.43
CA GLN A 193 2.68 17.83 0.05
C GLN A 193 1.75 16.61 0.16
N PRO A 194 2.23 15.39 -0.15
CA PRO A 194 1.46 14.17 0.03
C PRO A 194 1.19 13.96 1.53
N CYS A 195 -0.07 14.05 1.91
CA CYS A 195 -0.53 13.94 3.28
C CYS A 195 -0.10 12.66 3.97
N VAL A 196 0.33 12.80 5.23
CA VAL A 196 0.71 11.68 6.10
C VAL A 196 -0.45 10.70 6.25
N LEU A 197 -0.08 9.42 6.17
CA LEU A 197 -0.87 8.19 6.09
C LEU A 197 -1.48 7.78 7.45
N GLY A 198 -2.05 8.74 8.18
CA GLY A 198 -2.54 8.54 9.54
C GLY A 198 -4.02 8.85 9.67
N VAL A 199 -4.72 8.07 10.50
CA VAL A 199 -6.07 8.42 10.97
C VAL A 199 -6.10 8.35 12.49
N ARG A 200 -6.86 9.25 13.10
CA ARG A 200 -7.21 9.19 14.52
C ARG A 200 -8.61 8.59 14.65
N ILE A 201 -8.81 7.72 15.64
CA ILE A 201 -10.04 6.93 15.77
C ILE A 201 -10.43 6.90 17.24
N LEU A 202 -11.65 7.30 17.58
CA LEU A 202 -12.13 7.21 18.95
C LEU A 202 -12.14 5.75 19.42
N ALA A 203 -11.58 5.46 20.59
CA ALA A 203 -11.47 4.10 21.14
C ALA A 203 -12.84 3.47 21.45
N THR A 204 -13.88 4.29 21.59
CA THR A 204 -15.28 3.86 21.80
C THR A 204 -16.08 3.76 20.51
N ALA A 205 -15.45 3.89 19.33
CA ALA A 205 -16.11 3.73 18.05
C ALA A 205 -16.67 2.31 17.91
N THR A 206 -17.99 2.18 17.94
CA THR A 206 -18.73 0.91 17.85
C THR A 206 -19.42 0.70 16.51
N ALA A 207 -19.58 1.78 15.72
CA ALA A 207 -20.14 1.69 14.38
C ALA A 207 -19.16 0.97 13.43
N GLN A 208 -19.70 0.09 12.58
CA GLN A 208 -18.92 -0.49 11.49
C GLN A 208 -18.61 0.58 10.45
N THR A 209 -17.43 1.19 10.59
CA THR A 209 -16.95 2.19 9.64
C THR A 209 -16.13 1.52 8.54
N VAL A 210 -16.35 1.94 7.30
CA VAL A 210 -15.52 1.58 6.16
C VAL A 210 -14.57 2.73 5.87
N ILE A 211 -13.27 2.48 6.03
CA ILE A 211 -12.22 3.41 5.65
C ILE A 211 -11.66 2.99 4.29
N ARG A 212 -11.60 3.89 3.32
CA ARG A 212 -11.05 3.62 1.98
C ARG A 212 -9.60 4.09 1.93
N LEU A 213 -8.68 3.19 1.60
CA LEU A 213 -7.25 3.41 1.47
C LEU A 213 -6.85 3.39 0.00
N GLY A 214 -6.17 4.43 -0.47
CA GLY A 214 -5.64 4.48 -1.83
C GLY A 214 -4.52 3.45 -2.03
N ARG A 215 -4.66 2.58 -3.03
CA ARG A 215 -3.58 1.70 -3.52
C ARG A 215 -3.20 2.10 -4.96
N PRO A 216 -2.02 1.70 -5.45
CA PRO A 216 -1.72 1.86 -6.87
C PRO A 216 -2.78 1.20 -7.73
N ALA A 217 -3.19 1.88 -8.79
CA ALA A 217 -4.03 1.28 -9.81
C ALA A 217 -3.25 0.21 -10.59
N ARG A 218 -3.94 -0.88 -10.93
CA ARG A 218 -3.48 -1.87 -11.90
C ARG A 218 -3.71 -1.35 -13.32
N PRO A 219 -3.01 -1.90 -14.33
CA PRO A 219 -3.29 -1.57 -15.72
C PRO A 219 -4.79 -1.72 -16.05
N GLY A 220 -5.38 -0.70 -16.67
CA GLY A 220 -6.80 -0.66 -17.04
C GLY A 220 -7.78 -0.23 -15.93
N GLU A 221 -7.34 -0.04 -14.69
CA GLU A 221 -8.21 0.50 -13.63
C GLU A 221 -8.39 2.02 -13.74
N ILE A 222 -9.62 2.46 -13.49
CA ILE A 222 -9.97 3.89 -13.35
C ILE A 222 -9.69 4.32 -11.92
N TYR A 223 -9.08 5.49 -11.75
CA TYR A 223 -8.84 6.06 -10.44
C TYR A 223 -10.15 6.45 -9.75
N ARG A 224 -10.30 6.09 -8.47
CA ARG A 224 -11.42 6.48 -7.61
C ARG A 224 -11.18 7.78 -6.85
N SER A 225 -9.91 8.12 -6.64
CA SER A 225 -9.47 9.37 -6.05
C SER A 225 -8.21 9.85 -6.75
N THR A 226 -8.15 11.16 -6.99
CA THR A 226 -7.12 11.80 -7.81
C THR A 226 -6.72 13.15 -7.22
N ALA A 227 -5.58 13.67 -7.64
CA ALA A 227 -5.23 15.08 -7.50
C ALA A 227 -5.30 15.76 -8.87
N ARG A 228 -5.18 17.10 -8.91
CA ARG A 228 -5.02 17.81 -10.19
C ARG A 228 -3.77 17.32 -10.90
N LEU A 229 -3.83 17.25 -12.23
CA LEU A 229 -2.79 16.64 -13.07
C LEU A 229 -1.42 17.33 -12.99
N ASP A 230 -1.37 18.58 -12.51
CA ASP A 230 -0.17 19.39 -12.26
C ASP A 230 0.37 19.32 -10.82
N MET A 231 -0.30 18.61 -9.91
CA MET A 231 0.16 18.48 -8.52
C MET A 231 1.42 17.62 -8.40
N PRO A 232 2.24 17.82 -7.34
CA PRO A 232 3.39 16.97 -7.07
C PRO A 232 3.02 15.48 -7.08
N GLY A 233 3.79 14.70 -7.85
CA GLY A 233 3.56 13.27 -8.03
C GLY A 233 2.59 12.89 -9.16
N GLU A 234 1.97 13.86 -9.86
CA GLU A 234 1.10 13.61 -11.01
C GLU A 234 1.80 13.74 -12.36
N LEU A 235 1.17 13.20 -13.42
CA LEU A 235 1.77 13.03 -14.75
C LEU A 235 2.28 14.33 -15.40
N LEU A 236 1.61 15.46 -15.15
CA LEU A 236 1.96 16.77 -15.71
C LEU A 236 2.43 17.76 -14.64
N HIS A 237 3.00 17.26 -13.54
CA HIS A 237 3.59 18.13 -12.52
C HIS A 237 4.59 19.12 -13.13
N CYS A 238 4.39 20.42 -12.84
CA CYS A 238 5.14 21.55 -13.42
C CYS A 238 5.21 21.59 -14.94
N VAL A 239 4.16 21.10 -15.61
CA VAL A 239 3.99 21.25 -17.05
C VAL A 239 2.86 22.26 -17.28
N PRO A 240 3.13 23.46 -17.82
CA PRO A 240 2.11 24.47 -18.01
C PRO A 240 1.17 24.04 -19.14
N PHE A 241 -0.02 23.56 -18.81
CA PHE A 241 -1.04 23.19 -19.80
C PHE A 241 -2.32 24.03 -19.69
N VAL A 242 -2.56 24.66 -18.54
CA VAL A 242 -3.71 25.56 -18.35
C VAL A 242 -3.58 26.77 -19.27
N ASN A 243 -4.70 27.25 -19.81
CA ASN A 243 -4.82 28.32 -20.80
C ASN A 243 -4.10 28.10 -22.14
N ARG A 244 -3.55 26.90 -22.38
CA ARG A 244 -3.12 26.47 -23.71
C ARG A 244 -4.30 25.96 -24.52
N THR A 245 -4.17 26.04 -25.83
CA THR A 245 -5.17 25.52 -26.75
C THR A 245 -5.19 23.99 -26.75
N VAL A 246 -6.32 23.39 -27.13
CA VAL A 246 -6.47 21.93 -27.29
C VAL A 246 -5.39 21.36 -28.22
N SER A 247 -5.06 22.04 -29.32
CA SER A 247 -4.01 21.57 -30.26
C SER A 247 -2.62 21.55 -29.62
N GLU A 248 -2.27 22.57 -28.83
CA GLU A 248 -1.02 22.63 -28.10
C GLU A 248 -0.94 21.54 -27.03
N VAL A 249 -2.01 21.35 -26.26
CA VAL A 249 -2.06 20.33 -25.20
C VAL A 249 -2.03 18.92 -25.77
N ARG A 250 -2.69 18.64 -26.90
CA ARG A 250 -2.56 17.36 -27.62
C ARG A 250 -1.12 17.05 -27.98
N SER A 251 -0.40 18.05 -28.50
CA SER A 251 1.00 17.89 -28.86
C SER A 251 1.87 17.66 -27.62
N LEU A 252 1.55 18.33 -26.52
CA LEU A 252 2.23 18.20 -25.23
C LEU A 252 2.06 16.82 -24.62
N VAL A 253 0.83 16.30 -24.52
CA VAL A 253 0.55 14.98 -23.93
C VAL A 253 1.08 13.84 -24.79
N ALA A 254 1.06 13.97 -26.12
CA ALA A 254 1.70 13.03 -27.03
C ALA A 254 3.22 12.94 -26.79
N ARG A 255 3.92 14.08 -26.61
CA ARG A 255 5.35 14.09 -26.26
C ARG A 255 5.65 13.49 -24.88
N LYS A 256 4.67 13.49 -23.98
CA LYS A 256 4.77 12.86 -22.66
C LYS A 256 4.41 11.37 -22.67
N GLY A 257 4.04 10.80 -23.82
CA GLY A 257 3.70 9.39 -23.95
C GLY A 257 2.35 9.02 -23.33
N ILE A 258 1.46 9.99 -23.11
CA ILE A 258 0.12 9.74 -22.59
C ILE A 258 -0.74 9.20 -23.73
N GLY A 259 -1.28 7.99 -23.57
CA GLY A 259 -1.95 7.25 -24.65
C GLY A 259 -3.34 7.78 -24.99
N THR A 260 -4.12 8.17 -23.97
CA THR A 260 -5.52 8.53 -24.15
C THR A 260 -5.84 9.87 -23.49
N VAL A 261 -6.67 10.67 -24.16
CA VAL A 261 -7.14 11.97 -23.65
C VAL A 261 -8.65 12.07 -23.78
N LYS A 262 -9.32 12.29 -22.64
CA LYS A 262 -10.73 12.64 -22.57
C LYS A 262 -10.88 14.15 -22.48
N TRP A 263 -11.85 14.70 -23.20
CA TRP A 263 -12.14 16.13 -23.21
C TRP A 263 -13.54 16.36 -22.67
N VAL A 264 -13.69 17.25 -21.69
CA VAL A 264 -14.99 17.58 -21.09
C VAL A 264 -15.25 19.07 -21.24
N TYR A 265 -16.44 19.42 -21.72
CA TYR A 265 -16.86 20.82 -21.75
C TYR A 265 -17.10 21.33 -20.33
N ARG A 266 -16.32 22.33 -19.88
CA ARG A 266 -16.37 22.82 -18.49
C ARG A 266 -17.76 23.27 -18.06
N ALA A 267 -18.45 24.07 -18.87
CA ALA A 267 -19.73 24.66 -18.48
C ALA A 267 -20.92 23.69 -18.52
N GLY A 268 -20.79 22.57 -19.23
CA GLY A 268 -21.90 21.60 -19.42
C GLY A 268 -21.60 20.19 -18.93
N ASN A 269 -20.40 19.95 -18.39
CA ASN A 269 -19.91 18.64 -17.95
C ASN A 269 -20.17 17.50 -18.96
N ARG A 270 -20.03 17.80 -20.26
CA ARG A 270 -20.29 16.87 -21.36
C ARG A 270 -19.00 16.47 -22.03
N GLU A 271 -18.79 15.18 -22.25
CA GLU A 271 -17.65 14.69 -23.03
C GLU A 271 -17.70 15.23 -24.48
N LEU A 272 -16.53 15.55 -25.03
CA LEU A 272 -16.35 16.09 -26.37
C LEU A 272 -15.42 15.17 -27.16
N ASN A 273 -15.77 14.89 -28.42
CA ASN A 273 -14.94 14.06 -29.28
C ASN A 273 -15.00 14.50 -30.76
N PRO A 274 -14.00 15.26 -31.26
CA PRO A 274 -13.06 16.09 -30.52
C PRO A 274 -13.65 17.47 -30.14
N PRO A 275 -13.09 18.19 -29.15
CA PRO A 275 -13.36 19.61 -28.98
C PRO A 275 -12.73 20.45 -30.11
N PRO A 276 -13.18 21.70 -30.34
CA PRO A 276 -12.50 22.64 -31.22
C PRO A 276 -11.04 22.86 -30.81
N ALA A 277 -10.13 22.84 -31.80
CA ALA A 277 -8.69 22.93 -31.56
C ALA A 277 -8.26 24.25 -30.90
N SER A 278 -9.02 25.32 -31.10
CA SER A 278 -8.78 26.66 -30.56
C SER A 278 -9.30 26.87 -29.13
N TRP A 279 -10.06 25.92 -28.58
CA TRP A 279 -10.51 26.01 -27.18
C TRP A 279 -9.34 25.88 -26.21
N PHE A 280 -9.49 26.47 -25.04
CA PHE A 280 -8.49 26.50 -23.99
C PHE A 280 -8.74 25.40 -22.96
N VAL A 281 -7.65 24.84 -22.42
CA VAL A 281 -7.68 23.91 -21.29
C VAL A 281 -7.73 24.70 -19.99
N HIS A 282 -8.67 24.37 -19.12
CA HIS A 282 -8.86 25.05 -17.83
C HIS A 282 -8.23 24.30 -16.66
N GLU A 283 -8.28 22.97 -16.71
CA GLU A 283 -7.79 22.08 -15.66
C GLU A 283 -7.65 20.67 -16.23
N GLY A 284 -6.91 19.82 -15.52
CA GLY A 284 -6.64 18.45 -15.90
C GLY A 284 -6.67 17.53 -14.70
N TRP A 285 -7.15 16.31 -14.92
CA TRP A 285 -7.25 15.27 -13.91
C TRP A 285 -6.74 13.94 -14.50
N PRO A 286 -5.95 13.16 -13.75
CA PRO A 286 -5.63 11.80 -14.16
C PRO A 286 -6.91 10.96 -14.10
N TYR A 287 -7.11 10.05 -15.05
CA TYR A 287 -8.31 9.19 -15.11
C TYR A 287 -7.96 7.71 -14.92
N SER A 288 -6.86 7.27 -15.54
CA SER A 288 -6.21 5.97 -15.35
C SER A 288 -4.69 6.15 -15.57
N ALA A 289 -3.93 5.07 -15.49
CA ALA A 289 -2.47 5.10 -15.70
C ALA A 289 -2.03 5.68 -17.05
N ASP A 290 -2.87 5.57 -18.08
CA ASP A 290 -2.61 5.96 -19.46
C ASP A 290 -3.61 6.98 -20.02
N THR A 291 -4.59 7.38 -19.22
CA THR A 291 -5.67 8.29 -19.63
C THR A 291 -5.71 9.51 -18.74
N VAL A 292 -5.75 10.68 -19.36
CA VAL A 292 -6.00 11.97 -18.69
C VAL A 292 -7.31 12.57 -19.17
N LEU A 293 -7.94 13.37 -18.31
CA LEU A 293 -9.15 14.11 -18.59
C LEU A 293 -8.84 15.60 -18.49
N PHE A 294 -9.19 16.38 -19.51
CA PHE A 294 -9.11 17.84 -19.49
C PHE A 294 -10.48 18.46 -19.56
N TYR A 295 -10.69 19.49 -18.76
CA TYR A 295 -11.84 20.38 -18.91
C TYR A 295 -11.46 21.55 -19.83
N VAL A 296 -12.30 21.82 -20.83
CA VAL A 296 -12.04 22.79 -21.90
C VAL A 296 -13.21 23.74 -22.14
N GLY A 297 -12.91 24.90 -22.73
CA GLY A 297 -13.90 25.92 -23.08
C GLY A 297 -13.35 26.98 -24.06
N PRO A 298 -14.23 27.85 -24.60
CA PRO A 298 -13.85 28.82 -25.65
C PRO A 298 -13.05 30.02 -25.13
N THR A 299 -13.07 30.29 -23.83
CA THR A 299 -12.38 31.43 -23.20
C THR A 299 -11.23 30.94 -22.33
N LYS A 300 -10.24 31.80 -22.06
CA LYS A 300 -9.21 31.54 -21.05
C LYS A 300 -9.80 31.70 -19.64
N THR A 301 -9.23 31.01 -18.65
CA THR A 301 -9.46 31.30 -17.23
C THR A 301 -8.41 32.31 -16.77
N GLU A 302 -8.73 33.13 -15.76
CA GLU A 302 -7.71 33.80 -14.96
C GLU A 302 -6.94 32.73 -14.17
N ALA A 303 -5.99 32.07 -14.81
CA ALA A 303 -5.23 31.00 -14.19
C ALA A 303 -4.06 31.59 -13.40
N VAL A 304 -3.86 31.08 -12.19
CA VAL A 304 -2.65 31.28 -11.40
C VAL A 304 -1.66 30.19 -11.81
N ASP A 305 -0.47 30.59 -12.27
CA ASP A 305 0.63 29.64 -12.49
C ASP A 305 0.86 28.87 -11.20
N THR A 306 0.72 27.55 -11.28
CA THR A 306 0.81 26.62 -10.16
C THR A 306 2.02 25.71 -10.33
N CYS A 307 3.17 26.36 -10.52
CA CYS A 307 4.54 25.97 -10.17
C CYS A 307 5.39 27.25 -10.17
#